data_AF-A0A950TMZ4-F1
#
_entry.id   AF-A0A950TMZ4-F1
#
_cell.length_a   1.000
_cell.length_b   1.000
_cell.length_c   1.000
_cell.angle_alpha   90.00
_cell.angle_beta   90.00
_cell.angle_gamma   90.00
#
_symmetry.space_group_name_H-M   'P 1'
#
loop_
_entity.id
_entity.type
_entity.pdbx_description
1 polymer ?
#
loop_
_entity_poly.entity_id
_entity_poly.type
_entity_poly.pdbx_seq_one_letter_code
_entity_poly.pdbx_strand_id
1 'polypeptide(L)' 'MRAIIRGAVYQRGCRDFVQAANGEEALNLCSHRKFDLVISEYRMAPINGLEFLSKLQGNGLARFDAQRRE' A
#
# COMPACT_ATOMS: atom_id res chain seq x y z
N MET A 1 9.40 -11.18 -6.23
CA MET A 1 8.37 -10.26 -6.73
C MET A 1 8.76 -8.78 -6.61
N ARG A 2 9.25 -8.31 -5.45
CA ARG A 2 9.60 -6.89 -5.20
C ARG A 2 10.49 -6.23 -6.27
N ALA A 3 11.54 -6.90 -6.73
CA ALA A 3 12.46 -6.36 -7.75
C ALA A 3 11.79 -6.10 -9.10
N ILE A 4 10.88 -6.99 -9.53
CA ILE A 4 10.15 -6.86 -10.80
C ILE A 4 9.19 -5.67 -10.73
N ILE A 5 8.40 -5.59 -9.64
CA ILE A 5 7.47 -4.49 -9.43
C ILE A 5 8.24 -3.16 -9.43
N ARG A 6 9.33 -3.09 -8.65
CA ARG A 6 10.19 -1.89 -8.58
C ARG A 6 10.68 -1.49 -9.97
N GLY A 7 11.23 -2.43 -10.75
CA GLY A 7 11.66 -2.15 -12.11
C GLY A 7 10.53 -1.60 -12.99
N ALA A 8 9.36 -2.23 -12.95
CA ALA A 8 8.21 -1.88 -13.77
C ALA A 8 7.65 -0.47 -13.48
N VAL A 9 7.60 -0.07 -12.20
CA VAL A 9 7.13 1.29 -11.84
C VAL A 9 8.25 2.33 -11.94
N TYR A 10 9.52 1.95 -11.76
CA TYR A 10 10.67 2.84 -11.96
C TYR A 10 10.76 3.29 -13.41
N GLN A 11 10.61 2.36 -14.36
CA GLN A 11 10.57 2.67 -15.79
C GLN A 11 9.42 3.61 -16.18
N ARG A 12 8.37 3.69 -15.36
CA ARG A 12 7.23 4.59 -15.54
C ARG A 12 7.39 5.95 -14.84
N GLY A 13 8.56 6.22 -14.26
CA GLY A 13 8.88 7.50 -13.65
C GLY A 13 8.67 7.60 -12.14
N CYS A 14 8.24 6.53 -11.47
CA CYS A 14 8.21 6.49 -10.00
C CYS A 14 9.65 6.42 -9.49
N ARG A 15 10.10 7.41 -8.70
CA ARG A 15 11.50 7.51 -8.21
C ARG A 15 11.63 7.39 -6.70
N ASP A 16 10.56 7.64 -5.97
CA ASP A 16 10.53 7.55 -4.50
C ASP A 16 9.90 6.22 -4.08
N PHE A 17 10.68 5.41 -3.36
CA PHE A 17 10.30 4.07 -2.96
C PHE A 17 10.47 3.89 -1.47
N VAL A 18 9.41 3.45 -0.82
CA VAL A 18 9.46 2.94 0.54
C VAL A 18 8.99 1.49 0.52
N GLN A 19 9.69 0.64 1.27
CA GLN A 19 9.32 -0.75 1.45
C GLN A 19 8.95 -0.99 2.91
N ALA A 20 7.95 -1.82 3.13
CA ALA A 20 7.61 -2.37 4.43
C ALA A 20 7.93 -3.88 4.44
N ALA A 21 8.35 -4.42 5.57
CA ALA A 21 8.54 -5.86 5.76
C ALA A 21 7.20 -6.59 5.89
N ASN A 22 6.19 -5.95 6.47
CA ASN A 22 4.85 -6.52 6.69
C ASN A 22 3.74 -5.45 6.72
N GLY A 23 2.50 -5.89 6.94
CA GLY A 23 1.33 -5.00 6.95
C GLY A 23 1.28 -4.04 8.14
N GLU A 24 1.85 -4.38 9.29
CA GLU A 24 1.87 -3.49 10.45
C GLU A 24 2.86 -2.33 10.25
N GLU A 25 4.05 -2.63 9.76
CA GLU A 25 5.02 -1.61 9.38
C GLU A 25 4.46 -0.71 8.26
N ALA A 26 3.76 -1.30 7.28
CA ALA A 26 3.09 -0.54 6.23
C ALA A 26 2.02 0.41 6.81
N LEU A 27 1.21 -0.02 7.79
CA LEU A 27 0.22 0.85 8.43
C LEU A 27 0.89 2.00 9.17
N ASN A 28 1.98 1.72 9.88
CA ASN A 28 2.75 2.75 10.56
C ASN A 28 3.37 3.74 9.57
N LEU A 29 3.87 3.29 8.42
CA LEU A 29 4.37 4.17 7.38
C LEU A 29 3.25 5.05 6.82
N CYS A 30 2.07 4.46 6.54
CA CYS A 30 0.91 5.19 6.02
C CYS A 30 0.35 6.23 7.01
N SER A 31 0.52 6.04 8.32
CA SER A 31 0.08 7.04 9.32
C SER A 31 1.00 8.27 9.38
N HIS A 32 2.28 8.12 9.03
CA HIS A 32 3.27 9.21 9.07
C HIS A 32 3.51 9.86 7.70
N ARG A 33 3.21 9.13 6.61
CA ARG A 33 3.47 9.57 5.25
C ARG A 33 2.29 9.20 4.33
N LYS A 34 1.84 10.17 3.54
CA LYS A 34 0.90 9.91 2.44
C LYS A 34 1.65 9.31 1.25
N PHE A 35 1.05 8.26 0.67
CA PHE A 35 1.54 7.58 -0.51
C PHE A 35 0.52 7.70 -1.63
N ASP A 36 1.00 7.95 -2.85
CA ASP A 36 0.14 8.00 -4.05
C ASP A 36 -0.28 6.60 -4.52
N LEU A 37 0.56 5.59 -4.25
CA LEU A 37 0.32 4.20 -4.61
C LEU A 37 0.88 3.27 -3.54
N VAL A 38 0.07 2.31 -3.11
CA VAL A 38 0.48 1.21 -2.23
C VAL A 38 0.24 -0.11 -2.96
N ILE A 39 1.27 -0.95 -3.03
CA ILE A 39 1.19 -2.28 -3.62
C ILE A 39 1.43 -3.29 -2.50
N SER A 40 0.44 -4.16 -2.24
CA SER A 40 0.46 -5.15 -1.17
C SER A 40 0.14 -6.53 -1.74
N GLU A 41 0.75 -7.57 -1.17
CA GLU A 41 0.37 -8.96 -1.44
C GLU A 41 -0.88 -9.34 -0.63
N TYR A 42 -1.59 -10.37 -1.06
CA TYR A 42 -2.72 -10.92 -0.28
C TYR A 42 -2.24 -11.66 0.97
N ARG A 43 -1.25 -12.56 0.81
CA ARG A 43 -0.67 -13.34 1.91
C ARG A 43 0.49 -12.58 2.53
N MET A 44 0.21 -11.92 3.65
CA MET A 44 1.18 -11.23 4.48
C MET A 44 0.94 -11.64 5.94
N ALA A 45 2.00 -11.85 6.69
CA ALA A 45 1.95 -12.05 8.13
C ALA A 45 2.56 -10.82 8.81
N PRO A 46 2.06 -10.38 9.99
CA PRO A 46 1.02 -11.02 10.79
C PRO A 46 -0.42 -10.76 10.30
N ILE A 47 -0.63 -9.74 9.46
CA ILE A 47 -1.94 -9.40 8.89
C ILE A 47 -1.95 -9.56 7.37
N ASN A 48 -3.04 -10.07 6.82
CA ASN A 48 -3.19 -10.24 5.38
C ASN A 48 -3.57 -8.92 4.67
N GLY A 49 -3.55 -8.94 3.33
CA GLY A 49 -3.82 -7.74 2.52
C GLY A 49 -5.24 -7.17 2.67
N LEU A 50 -6.24 -8.01 2.97
CA LEU A 50 -7.61 -7.54 3.21
C LEU A 50 -7.74 -6.85 4.57
N GLU A 51 -7.15 -7.42 5.61
CA GLU A 51 -7.09 -6.79 6.93
C GLU A 51 -6.33 -5.46 6.88
N PHE A 52 -5.22 -5.42 6.15
CA PHE A 52 -4.46 -4.19 5.91
C PHE A 52 -5.34 -3.12 5.24
N LEU A 53 -6.06 -3.46 4.17
CA LEU A 53 -6.97 -2.56 3.47
C LEU A 53 -8.09 -2.02 4.40
N SER A 54 -8.71 -2.91 5.18
CA SER A 54 -9.74 -2.55 6.16
C SER A 54 -9.19 -1.60 7.24
N LYS A 55 -7.96 -1.82 7.71
CA LYS A 55 -7.31 -0.92 8.69
C LYS A 55 -6.96 0.44 8.09
N LEU A 56 -6.52 0.51 6.83
CA LEU A 56 -6.31 1.78 6.14
C LEU A 56 -7.61 2.59 6.04
N GLN A 57 -8.73 1.92 5.72
CA GLN A 57 -10.07 2.52 5.69
C GLN A 57 -10.50 3.03 7.05
N GLY A 58 -10.50 2.15 8.06
CA GLY A 58 -10.96 2.47 9.41
C GLY A 58 -10.16 3.59 10.07
N ASN A 59 -8.87 3.71 9.74
CA ASN A 59 -8.00 4.75 10.28
C ASN A 59 -7.99 6.04 9.44
N GLY A 60 -8.79 6.13 8.36
CA GLY A 60 -8.81 7.29 7.46
C GLY A 60 -7.50 7.51 6.70
N LEU A 61 -6.66 6.48 6.59
CA LEU A 61 -5.35 6.51 5.92
C LEU A 61 -5.44 6.26 4.42
N ALA A 62 -6.59 5.76 3.94
CA ALA A 62 -6.87 5.62 2.52
C ALA A 62 -8.16 6.36 2.17
N ARG A 63 -8.09 7.15 1.08
CA ARG A 63 -9.24 7.82 0.51
C ARG A 63 -9.83 6.93 -0.56
N PHE A 64 -11.06 6.49 -0.34
CA PHE A 64 -11.84 5.78 -1.34
C PHE A 64 -12.79 6.79 -1.92
N ASP A 65 -12.49 7.26 -3.13
CA ASP A 65 -13.44 8.03 -3.90
C ASP A 65 -14.59 7.08 -4.26
N ALA A 66 -15.68 7.14 -3.50
CA ALA A 66 -16.85 6.28 -3.64
C ALA A 66 -17.63 6.53 -4.96
N GLN A 67 -17.01 7.16 -5.95
CA GLN A 67 -17.63 7.64 -7.19
C GLN A 67 -17.43 6.74 -8.41
N ARG A 68 -16.86 5.54 -8.28
CA ARG A 68 -16.85 4.54 -9.37
C ARG A 68 -17.80 3.38 -9.07
N ARG A 69 -19.10 3.67 -9.10
CA ARG A 69 -20.14 2.70 -9.44
C ARG A 69 -20.81 3.25 -10.70
N GLU A 70 -20.23 2.93 -11.85
CA GLU A 70 -20.95 2.93 -13.13
C GLU A 70 -21.42 1.50 -13.40
#